data_AF-A0A969V1V0-F1
#
_entry.id   AF-A0A969V1V0-F1
#
_cell.length_a   1.000
_cell.length_b   1.000
_cell.length_c   1.000
_cell.angle_alpha   90.00
_cell.angle_beta   90.00
_cell.angle_gamma   90.00
#
_symmetry.space_group_name_H-M   'P 1'
#
loop_
_entity.id
_entity.type
_entity.pdbx_description
1 polymer ?
#
loop_
_entity_poly.entity_id
_entity_poly.type
_entity_poly.pdbx_seq_one_letter_code
_entity_poly.pdbx_strand_id
1 'polypeptide(L)'
;MGYLEDRGINTQVCQARILAILEGEVPSGLLPEPSDVWAMASRENAHYQALQMKPLFTRPSPQSYQLDREQRQRFLDYWQYVTRHSHQTLAEPSILELGVTI
;
A
#
# COMPACT_ATOMS: atom_id res chain seq x y z
N MET A 1 -16.20 -4.58 -10.07
CA MET A 1 -15.44 -5.69 -9.47
C MET A 1 -14.75 -6.55 -10.53
N GLY A 2 -15.36 -6.82 -11.70
CA GLY A 2 -14.74 -7.63 -12.78
C GLY A 2 -13.28 -7.28 -13.11
N TYR A 3 -12.93 -5.99 -13.20
CA TYR A 3 -11.53 -5.57 -13.41
C TYR A 3 -10.52 -6.06 -12.35
N LEU A 4 -10.94 -6.27 -11.10
CA LEU A 4 -10.08 -6.82 -10.05
C LEU A 4 -9.95 -8.34 -10.20
N GLU A 5 -11.05 -9.01 -10.57
CA GLU A 5 -11.08 -10.46 -10.84
C GLU A 5 -10.21 -10.82 -12.04
N ASP A 6 -10.26 -9.99 -13.10
CA ASP A 6 -9.38 -10.10 -14.27
C ASP A 6 -7.88 -9.92 -13.92
N ARG A 7 -7.59 -9.28 -12.78
CA ARG A 7 -6.23 -9.14 -12.22
C ARG A 7 -5.89 -10.24 -11.21
N GLY A 8 -6.72 -11.29 -11.13
CA GLY A 8 -6.52 -12.43 -10.23
C GLY A 8 -6.95 -12.18 -8.78
N ILE A 9 -7.64 -11.08 -8.48
CA ILE A 9 -8.14 -10.80 -7.13
C ILE A 9 -9.48 -11.51 -6.95
N ASN A 10 -9.55 -12.43 -5.99
CA ASN A 10 -10.80 -13.09 -5.62
C ASN A 10 -11.72 -12.11 -4.87
N THR A 11 -12.61 -11.42 -5.59
CA THR A 11 -13.45 -10.38 -4.97
C THR A 11 -14.53 -10.94 -4.05
N GLN A 12 -14.93 -12.21 -4.21
CA GLN A 12 -15.87 -12.88 -3.30
C GLN A 12 -15.28 -13.01 -1.89
N VAL A 13 -14.01 -13.42 -1.79
CA VAL A 13 -13.33 -13.59 -0.50
C VAL A 13 -12.82 -12.25 0.04
N CYS A 14 -12.28 -11.39 -0.84
CA CYS A 14 -11.62 -10.16 -0.42
C CYS A 14 -12.56 -8.95 -0.29
N GLN A 15 -13.88 -9.10 -0.51
CA GLN A 15 -14.81 -7.98 -0.58
C GLN A 15 -14.72 -7.03 0.62
N ALA A 16 -14.80 -7.57 1.84
CA ALA A 16 -14.78 -6.77 3.07
C ALA A 16 -13.48 -5.96 3.19
N ARG A 17 -12.34 -6.58 2.86
CA ARG A 17 -11.03 -5.93 2.92
C ARG A 17 -10.85 -4.88 1.81
N ILE A 18 -11.36 -5.13 0.61
CA ILE A 18 -11.39 -4.12 -0.47
C ILE A 18 -12.19 -2.90 -0.02
N LEU A 19 -13.38 -3.12 0.54
CA LEU A 19 -14.22 -2.03 1.04
C LEU A 19 -13.55 -1.26 2.18
N ALA A 20 -12.92 -1.94 3.13
CA ALA A 20 -12.17 -1.30 4.20
C ALA A 20 -11.06 -0.36 3.67
N ILE A 21 -10.28 -0.82 2.68
CA ILE A 21 -9.25 -0.01 2.02
C ILE A 21 -9.86 1.23 1.34
N LEU A 22 -10.99 1.04 0.66
CA LEU A 22 -11.70 2.14 -0.01
C LEU A 22 -12.30 3.15 0.98
N GLU A 23 -12.62 2.73 2.20
CA GLU A 23 -13.05 3.58 3.31
C GLU A 23 -11.89 4.20 4.10
N GLY A 24 -10.65 3.97 3.67
CA GLY A 24 -9.45 4.61 4.22
C GLY A 24 -8.68 3.76 5.22
N GLU A 25 -9.05 2.50 5.42
CA GLU A 25 -8.22 1.57 6.18
C GLU A 25 -6.90 1.32 5.44
N VAL A 26 -5.78 1.53 6.14
CA VAL A 26 -4.46 1.17 5.65
C VAL A 26 -4.14 -0.24 6.13
N PRO A 27 -3.91 -1.21 5.23
CA PRO A 27 -3.52 -2.56 5.62
C PRO A 27 -2.28 -2.55 6.51
N SER A 28 -2.28 -3.40 7.54
CA SER A 28 -1.12 -3.57 8.42
C SER A 28 0.13 -3.96 7.62
N GLY A 29 1.27 -3.39 8.01
CA GLY A 29 2.54 -3.55 7.31
C GLY A 29 2.71 -2.71 6.04
N LEU A 30 1.68 -1.99 5.58
CA LEU A 30 1.80 -1.09 4.43
C LEU A 30 2.35 0.29 4.82
N LEU A 31 2.14 0.70 6.07
CA LEU A 31 2.78 1.83 6.71
C LEU A 31 3.37 1.35 8.04
N PRO A 32 4.49 1.94 8.51
CA PRO A 32 5.02 1.64 9.82
C PRO A 32 4.01 1.92 10.91
N GLU A 33 3.85 0.98 11.82
CA GLU A 33 3.03 1.16 13.01
C GLU A 33 3.85 1.85 14.11
N PRO A 34 3.19 2.48 15.10
CA PRO A 34 3.90 3.08 16.24
C PRO A 34 4.83 2.11 16.97
N SER A 35 4.46 0.82 17.00
CA SER A 35 5.22 -0.30 17.55
C SER A 35 6.48 -0.67 16.76
N ASP A 36 6.63 -0.21 15.51
CA ASP A 36 7.78 -0.52 14.66
C ASP A 36 8.98 0.37 15.02
N VAL A 37 9.69 -0.04 16.07
CA VAL A 37 10.86 0.67 16.62
C VAL A 37 11.94 0.91 15.57
N TRP A 38 12.09 -0.04 14.63
CA TRP A 38 13.06 0.00 13.53
C TRP A 38 12.72 1.01 12.42
N ALA A 39 11.49 1.54 12.40
CA ALA A 39 10.98 2.42 11.34
C ALA A 39 10.93 3.90 11.74
N MET A 40 11.71 4.32 12.74
CA MET A 40 11.72 5.71 13.24
C MET A 40 11.97 6.74 12.12
N ALA A 41 13.03 6.54 11.32
CA ALA A 41 13.37 7.42 10.20
C ALA A 41 12.26 7.47 9.12
N SER A 42 11.56 6.35 8.92
CA SER A 42 10.43 6.27 7.98
C SER A 42 9.21 7.06 8.48
N ARG A 43 9.02 7.16 9.81
CA ARG A 43 7.93 7.93 10.43
C ARG A 43 8.17 9.44 10.45
N GLU A 44 9.44 9.87 10.47
CA GLU A 44 9.82 11.28 10.37
C GLU A 44 9.68 11.84 8.95
N ASN A 45 9.47 10.98 7.95
CA ASN A 45 9.30 11.40 6.57
C ASN A 45 8.04 12.27 6.39
N ALA A 46 8.17 13.42 5.73
CA ALA A 46 7.05 14.34 5.50
C ALA A 46 5.91 13.72 4.68
N HIS A 47 6.22 12.83 3.73
CA HIS A 47 5.20 12.08 2.98
C HIS A 47 4.44 11.11 3.89
N TYR A 48 5.11 10.46 4.85
CA TYR A 48 4.45 9.62 5.85
C TYR A 48 3.44 10.42 6.67
N GLN A 49 3.83 11.60 7.18
CA GLN A 49 2.92 12.46 7.95
C GLN A 49 1.72 12.93 7.08
N ALA A 50 1.98 13.32 5.84
CA ALA A 50 0.93 13.70 4.90
C ALA A 50 -0.02 12.53 4.56
N LEU A 51 0.48 11.29 4.57
CA LEU A 51 -0.32 10.07 4.36
C LEU A 51 -1.32 9.84 5.49
N GLN A 52 -0.96 10.18 6.72
CA GLN A 52 -1.84 10.05 7.89
C GLN A 52 -2.96 11.10 7.92
N MET A 53 -2.78 12.23 7.24
CA MET A 53 -3.74 13.35 7.30
C MET A 53 -4.94 13.20 6.37
N LYS A 54 -4.87 12.32 5.35
CA LYS A 54 -5.91 12.21 4.32
C LYS A 54 -6.00 10.78 3.78
N PRO A 55 -7.22 10.23 3.59
CA PRO A 55 -7.37 8.90 3.00
C PRO A 55 -6.95 8.87 1.52
N LEU A 56 -6.53 7.69 1.04
CA LEU A 56 -6.18 7.48 -0.37
C LEU A 56 -7.39 7.58 -1.30
N PHE A 57 -8.56 7.20 -0.80
CA PHE A 57 -9.80 7.19 -1.56
C PHE A 57 -10.79 8.19 -0.96
N THR A 58 -11.59 8.79 -1.82
CA THR A 58 -12.76 9.60 -1.45
C THR A 58 -14.00 8.94 -2.00
N ARG A 59 -15.14 9.17 -1.36
CA ARG A 59 -16.44 8.60 -1.76
C ARG A 59 -17.36 9.72 -2.27
N PRO A 60 -17.21 10.17 -3.54
CA PRO A 60 -18.00 11.28 -4.07
C PRO A 60 -19.49 10.95 -4.20
N SER A 61 -19.85 9.66 -4.25
CA SER A 61 -21.23 9.20 -4.15
C SER A 61 -21.30 7.88 -3.36
N PRO A 62 -22.49 7.49 -2.86
CA PRO A 62 -22.64 6.23 -2.13
C PRO A 62 -22.18 4.98 -2.90
N GLN A 63 -22.09 5.03 -4.23
CA GLN A 63 -21.75 3.87 -5.06
C GLN A 63 -20.41 4.00 -5.76
N SER A 64 -19.66 5.08 -5.51
CA SER A 64 -18.39 5.33 -6.19
C SER A 64 -17.29 5.74 -5.22
N TYR A 65 -16.11 5.19 -5.47
CA TYR A 65 -14.87 5.61 -4.84
C TYR A 65 -13.95 6.19 -5.90
N GLN A 66 -13.17 7.20 -5.51
CA GLN A 66 -12.22 7.87 -6.37
C GLN A 66 -10.87 7.95 -5.65
N LEU A 67 -9.83 7.49 -6.34
CA LEU A 67 -8.45 7.62 -5.88
C LEU A 67 -8.04 9.09 -5.89
N ASP A 68 -7.58 9.59 -4.76
CA ASP A 68 -7.00 10.92 -4.67
C ASP A 68 -5.61 10.92 -5.31
N ARG A 69 -5.45 11.70 -6.38
CA ARG A 69 -4.23 11.68 -7.20
C ARG A 69 -3.01 12.20 -6.44
N GLU A 70 -3.21 13.22 -5.61
CA GLU A 70 -2.13 13.81 -4.82
C GLU A 70 -1.69 12.85 -3.72
N GLN A 71 -2.65 12.26 -3.01
CA GLN A 71 -2.38 11.29 -1.97
C GLN A 71 -1.74 10.01 -2.52
N ARG A 72 -2.16 9.57 -3.71
CA ARG A 72 -1.49 8.49 -4.44
C ARG A 72 -0.02 8.82 -4.70
N GLN A 73 0.29 10.03 -5.18
CA GLN A 73 1.67 10.40 -5.47
C GLN A 73 2.52 10.40 -4.19
N ARG A 74 2.02 11.01 -3.11
CA ARG A 74 2.68 10.98 -1.80
C ARG A 74 2.94 9.57 -1.30
N PHE A 75 2.00 8.64 -1.55
CA PHE A 75 2.14 7.23 -1.19
C PHE A 75 3.27 6.57 -1.97
N LEU A 76 3.33 6.79 -3.29
CA LEU A 76 4.39 6.25 -4.12
C LEU A 76 5.76 6.82 -3.77
N ASP A 77 5.85 8.14 -3.52
CA ASP A 77 7.10 8.81 -3.12
C ASP A 77 7.61 8.26 -1.78
N TYR A 78 6.70 8.05 -0.83
CA TYR A 78 7.01 7.43 0.45
C TYR A 78 7.56 6.01 0.27
N TRP A 79 6.87 5.17 -0.51
CA TRP A 79 7.31 3.81 -0.77
C TRP A 79 8.65 3.75 -1.50
N GLN A 80 8.88 4.65 -2.45
CA GLN A 80 10.18 4.77 -3.10
C GLN A 80 11.27 5.15 -2.11
N TYR A 81 11.01 6.05 -1.17
CA TYR A 81 11.95 6.39 -0.10
C TYR A 81 12.27 5.19 0.79
N VAL A 82 11.25 4.47 1.26
CA VAL A 82 11.41 3.31 2.16
C VAL A 82 12.15 2.16 1.46
N THR A 83 11.86 1.94 0.18
CA THR A 83 12.45 0.83 -0.59
C THR A 83 13.74 1.21 -1.33
N ARG A 84 14.23 2.46 -1.22
CA ARG A 84 15.40 2.93 -1.99
C ARG A 84 16.67 2.09 -1.81
N HIS A 85 16.79 1.45 -0.65
CA HIS A 85 17.92 0.60 -0.28
C HIS A 85 17.55 -0.88 -0.22
N SER A 86 16.33 -1.24 -0.62
CA SER A 86 15.89 -2.63 -0.70
C SER A 86 16.51 -3.31 -1.91
N HIS A 87 17.00 -4.53 -1.72
CA HIS A 87 17.42 -5.38 -2.83
C HIS A 87 16.23 -5.86 -3.69
N GLN A 88 15.04 -5.95 -3.09
CA GLN A 88 13.79 -6.23 -3.80
C GLN A 88 13.06 -4.93 -4.12
N THR A 89 12.87 -4.67 -5.41
CA THR A 89 12.03 -3.56 -5.88
C THR A 89 10.57 -3.99 -6.00
N LEU A 90 9.66 -3.03 -6.12
CA LEU A 90 8.22 -3.29 -6.37
C LEU A 90 7.90 -3.52 -7.86
N ALA A 91 8.88 -3.41 -8.75
CA ALA A 91 8.66 -3.54 -10.19
C ALA A 91 8.52 -5.00 -10.62
N GLU A 92 9.41 -5.86 -10.12
CA GLU A 92 9.41 -7.29 -10.40
C GLU A 92 9.75 -8.07 -9.13
N PRO A 93 9.10 -9.22 -8.89
CA PRO A 93 9.49 -10.10 -7.80
C PRO A 93 10.93 -10.58 -8.04
N SER A 94 11.80 -10.45 -7.05
CA SER A 94 13.15 -10.99 -7.20
C SER A 94 13.09 -12.51 -7.21
N ILE A 95 13.76 -13.09 -8.19
CA ILE A 95 13.97 -14.54 -8.27
C ILE A 95 15.07 -14.86 -7.27
N LEU A 96 14.67 -15.29 -6.06
CA LEU A 96 15.61 -15.81 -5.08
C LEU A 96 15.81 -17.29 -5.39
N GLU A 97 16.98 -17.63 -5.94
CA GLU A 97 17.45 -19.02 -5.98
C GLU A 97 17.73 -19.46 -4.55
N LEU A 98 16.73 -20.10 -3.92
CA LEU A 98 16.91 -20.80 -2.67
C LEU A 98 17.83 -21.98 -2.96
N GLY A 99 19.14 -21.79 -2.77
CA GLY A 99 20.14 -22.82 -3.00
C GLY A 99 19.85 -24.07 -2.19
N VAL A 100 19.10 -25.01 -2.77
CA VAL A 100 18.99 -26.37 -2.27
C VAL A 100 20.20 -27.10 -2.81
N THR A 101 21.29 -27.08 -2.04
CA THR A 101 22.39 -28.02 -2.25
C THR A 101 21.84 -29.40 -1.95
N ILE A 102 21.61 -30.21 -2.99
CA ILE A 102 21.23 -31.62 -2.89
C ILE A 102 22.45 -32.45 -2.52
#